data_AF-A0A9E5EEC3-F1
#
_entry.id   AF-A0A9E5EEC3-F1
#
_cell.length_a   1.000
_cell.length_b   1.000
_cell.length_c   1.000
_cell.angle_alpha   90.00
_cell.angle_beta   90.00
_cell.angle_gamma   90.00
#
_symmetry.space_group_name_H-M   'P 1'
#
loop_
_entity.id
_entity.type
_entity.pdbx_description
1 polymer ?
#
loop_
_entity_poly.entity_id
_entity_poly.type
_entity_poly.pdbx_seq_one_letter_code
_entity_poly.pdbx_strand_id
1 'polypeptide(L)' 'VRGCDRIVPVDVYVPGCPPTAEALIYGIIQLQAKISRTSTIARKG' A
#
# COMPACT_ATOMS: atom_id res chain seq x y z
N VAL A 1 11.57 -16.52 0.86
CA VAL A 1 10.68 -16.07 1.97
C VAL A 1 9.26 -15.95 1.44
N ARG A 2 8.25 -16.22 2.26
CA ARG A 2 6.84 -16.02 1.89
C ARG A 2 6.48 -14.54 2.15
N GLY A 3 5.70 -13.91 1.28
CA GLY A 3 5.33 -12.50 1.40
C GLY A 3 4.47 -12.19 2.64
N CYS A 4 4.39 -10.91 2.99
CA CYS A 4 3.64 -10.41 4.16
C CYS A 4 2.11 -10.62 4.02
N ASP A 5 1.64 -10.80 2.79
CA ASP A 5 0.24 -11.01 2.40
C ASP A 5 -0.41 -12.26 2.97
N ARG A 6 0.40 -13.20 3.44
CA ARG A 6 -0.10 -14.39 4.14
C ARG A 6 -0.41 -14.15 5.60
N ILE A 7 0.07 -13.03 6.17
CA ILE A 7 -0.09 -12.68 7.58
C ILE A 7 -1.10 -11.53 7.71
N VAL A 8 -1.01 -10.53 6.82
CA VAL A 8 -1.89 -9.35 6.82
C VAL A 8 -2.29 -8.99 5.39
N PRO A 9 -3.48 -8.40 5.18
CA PRO A 9 -3.85 -7.90 3.86
C PRO A 9 -2.87 -6.80 3.42
N VAL A 10 -2.41 -6.89 2.16
CA VAL A 10 -1.50 -5.90 1.57
C VAL A 10 -2.29 -5.01 0.61
N ASP A 11 -2.21 -3.70 0.83
CA ASP A 11 -2.92 -2.73 0.00
C ASP A 11 -2.21 -2.39 -1.31
N VAL A 12 -0.88 -2.26 -1.26
CA VAL A 12 0.02 -1.89 -2.36
C VAL A 12 1.35 -2.63 -2.17
N TYR A 13 1.89 -3.18 -3.25
CA TYR A 13 3.25 -3.76 -3.27
C TYR A 13 4.23 -2.81 -3.95
N VAL A 14 5.45 -2.71 -3.41
CA VAL A 14 6.56 -1.95 -4.01
C VAL A 14 7.69 -2.92 -4.36
N PRO A 15 8.01 -3.13 -5.65
CA PRO A 15 9.10 -4.03 -6.05
C PRO A 15 10.48 -3.40 -5.84
N GLY A 16 11.48 -4.22 -5.52
CA GLY A 16 12.89 -3.83 -5.45
C GLY A 16 13.68 -4.55 -4.36
N CYS A 17 15.02 -4.51 -4.44
CA CYS A 17 15.90 -5.08 -3.43
C CYS A 17 17.26 -4.32 -3.33
N PRO A 18 17.33 -3.20 -2.59
CA PRO A 18 16.19 -2.47 -2.01
C PRO A 18 15.41 -1.71 -3.09
N PRO A 19 14.12 -1.40 -2.89
CA PRO A 19 13.43 -0.45 -3.75
C PRO A 19 14.15 0.91 -3.74
N THR A 20 14.16 1.59 -4.88
CA THR A 20 14.70 2.95 -4.94
C THR A 20 13.79 3.91 -4.16
N ALA A 21 14.31 5.08 -3.81
CA ALA A 21 13.54 6.10 -3.11
C ALA A 21 12.29 6.51 -3.92
N GLU A 22 12.44 6.65 -5.24
CA GLU A 22 11.36 7.00 -6.16
C GLU A 22 10.29 5.90 -6.20
N ALA A 23 10.69 4.62 -6.25
CA ALA A 23 9.75 3.50 -6.26
C ALA A 23 8.92 3.45 -4.96
N LEU A 24 9.56 3.72 -3.82
CA LEU A 24 8.87 3.78 -2.52
C LEU A 24 7.87 4.95 -2.48
N ILE A 25 8.29 6.15 -2.87
CA ILE A 25 7.42 7.34 -2.91
C ILE A 25 6.23 7.10 -3.85
N TYR A 26 6.47 6.49 -5.01
CA TYR A 26 5.41 6.14 -5.96
C TYR A 26 4.39 5.17 -5.34
N GLY A 27 4.84 4.17 -4.56
CA GLY A 27 3.96 3.29 -3.81
C GLY A 27 3.06 4.02 -2.81
N ILE A 28 3.59 5.06 -2.14
CA ILE A 28 2.81 5.91 -1.22
C ILE A 28 1.75 6.71 -1.97
N ILE A 29 2.10 7.28 -3.13
CA ILE A 29 1.14 8.03 -3.96
C ILE A 29 0.02 7.09 -4.46
N GLN A 30 0.35 5.87 -4.87
CA GLN A 30 -0.66 4.87 -5.23
C GLN A 30 -1.61 4.54 -4.06
N LEU A 31 -1.07 4.41 -2.84
CA LEU A 31 -1.87 4.19 -1.64
C LEU A 31 -2.81 5.36 -1.37
N GLN A 32 -2.32 6.61 -1.44
CA GLN A 32 -3.15 7.81 -1.31
C GLN A 32 -4.29 7.83 -2.35
N ALA A 33 -3.98 7.50 -3.60
CA ALA A 33 -4.99 7.43 -4.66
C ALA A 33 -6.01 6.30 -4.41
N LYS A 34 -5.59 5.16 -3.83
CA LYS A 34 -6.49 4.07 -3.44
C LYS A 34 -7.45 4.50 -2.33
N ILE A 35 -6.95 5.24 -1.34
CA ILE A 35 -7.76 5.82 -0.26
C ILE A 35 -8.76 6.84 -0.82
N SER A 36 -8.34 7.75 -1.70
CA SER A 36 -9.25 8.75 -2.28
C SER A 36 -10.38 8.14 -3.11
N ARG A 37 -10.13 7.03 -3.80
CA ARG A 37 -11.16 6.28 -4.55
C ARG A 37 -12.08 5.45 -3.66
N THR A 38 -11.60 5.07 -2.48
CA THR A 38 -12.32 4.19 -1.57
C THR A 38 -12.78 5.00 -0.36
N SER A 39 -14.04 5.47 -0.37
CA SER A 39 -14.65 6.14 0.78
C SER A 39 -14.72 5.20 1.98
N THR A 40 -13.66 5.17 2.79
CA THR A 40 -13.51 4.24 3.90
C THR A 40 -14.13 4.82 5.16
N ILE A 41 -15.40 5.22 5.09
CA ILE A 41 -16.13 5.58 6.31
C ILE A 41 -16.59 4.27 6.95
N ALA A 42 -15.65 3.62 7.63
CA ALA A 42 -15.94 2.80 8.81
C ALA A 42 -15.72 3.64 10.08
N ARG A 43 -16.07 4.94 10.06
CA ARG A 43 -16.35 5.66 11.31
C ARG A 43 -17.67 5.09 11.84
N LYS A 44 -17.61 4.01 12.62
CA LYS A 44 -18.61 3.79 13.65
C LYS A 44 -18.52 5.03 14.57
N GLY A 45 -19.54 5.88 14.49
CA GLY A 45 -19.84 6.81 15.57
C GLY A 45 -20.20 6.06 16.83
#